data_AF-A0A2G1WMV9-F1
#
_entry.id   AF-A0A2G1WMV9-F1
#
_cell.length_a   1.000
_cell.length_b   1.000
_cell.length_c   1.000
_cell.angle_alpha   90.00
_cell.angle_beta   90.00
_cell.angle_gamma   90.00
#
_symmetry.space_group_name_H-M   'P 1'
#
loop_
_entity.id
_entity.type
_entity.pdbx_description
1 polymer ?
#
loop_
_entity_poly.entity_id
_entity_poly.type
_entity_poly.pdbx_seq_one_letter_code
_entity_poly.pdbx_strand_id
1 'polypeptide(L)'
;MTILPVDTDVLEDVCRDIAQDNYGFVYVADQKSEIKAGYENADVGTLNAGSLAASDMRKALSEMSGDEFVDLEQLRDGVYYVDPFGVKGNMNITRELTNLFGQRLVVTGETLRSRFSLAIDDLDFFVDELTNRDYLRRITAGKRDYYTIGPKLKEHADDVGLDARLEREASNGKIAHSDLESVIDVNATSDVIRYLDREGYIVDLDGEYLVEEAIDEYAEFLADEIEETVGEEFEGSHHALRVGEFEQVVENAIDSRFDVLSAARSVRPEILRETRSTLVDRLGLAEGPEIVTVEEPFDRLVDERARRILGEVKGKYDVFASPSEFTERAEEQFDELRVARDDRVNEHVREAVIDRYETVVADEEF
;
A
#
# COMPACT_ATOMS: atom_id res chain seq x y z
N MET A 1 18.60 -53.21 -44.95
CA MET A 1 18.47 -52.69 -43.58
C MET A 1 17.03 -52.26 -43.42
N THR A 2 16.29 -52.92 -42.54
CA THR A 2 14.93 -52.54 -42.18
C THR A 2 15.04 -51.24 -41.38
N ILE A 3 14.41 -50.17 -41.84
CA ILE A 3 14.30 -48.93 -41.06
C ILE A 3 13.26 -49.24 -39.99
N LEU A 4 13.72 -49.38 -38.74
CA LEU A 4 12.82 -49.55 -37.60
C LEU A 4 12.19 -48.20 -37.26
N PRO A 5 10.92 -48.16 -36.82
CA PRO A 5 10.27 -46.93 -36.40
C PRO A 5 10.91 -46.36 -35.12
N VAL A 6 10.72 -45.06 -34.91
CA VAL A 6 11.06 -44.39 -33.64
C VAL A 6 9.98 -44.74 -32.61
N ASP A 7 10.40 -45.03 -31.39
CA ASP A 7 9.49 -45.24 -30.26
C ASP A 7 8.94 -43.88 -29.80
N THR A 8 7.70 -43.58 -30.13
CA THR A 8 7.07 -42.29 -29.81
C THR A 8 6.82 -42.13 -28.32
N ASP A 9 6.54 -43.22 -27.60
CA ASP A 9 6.26 -43.19 -26.16
C ASP A 9 7.53 -42.82 -25.39
N VAL A 10 8.65 -43.46 -25.74
CA VAL A 10 9.97 -43.12 -25.16
C VAL A 10 10.38 -41.70 -25.52
N LEU A 11 10.13 -41.27 -26.76
CA LEU A 11 10.46 -39.92 -27.20
C LEU A 11 9.60 -38.87 -26.49
N GLU A 12 8.33 -39.18 -26.21
CA GLU A 12 7.42 -38.34 -25.43
C GLU A 12 7.93 -38.17 -24.00
N ASP A 13 8.31 -39.27 -23.33
CA ASP A 13 8.84 -39.23 -21.97
C ASP A 13 10.11 -38.38 -21.89
N VAL A 14 11.03 -38.54 -22.85
CA VAL A 14 12.24 -37.71 -22.93
C VAL A 14 11.90 -36.23 -23.15
N CYS A 15 10.94 -35.92 -24.01
CA CYS A 15 10.52 -34.54 -24.24
C CYS A 15 9.83 -33.95 -23.02
N ARG A 16 9.02 -34.73 -22.30
CA ARG A 16 8.36 -34.33 -21.05
C ARG A 16 9.36 -34.02 -19.95
N ASP A 17 10.40 -34.84 -19.81
CA ASP A 17 11.48 -34.60 -18.83
C ASP A 17 12.23 -33.31 -19.14
N ILE A 18 12.63 -33.12 -20.41
CA ILE A 18 13.30 -31.88 -20.86
C ILE A 18 12.38 -30.66 -20.67
N ALA A 19 11.10 -30.78 -20.99
CA ALA A 19 10.14 -29.71 -20.81
C ALA A 19 9.95 -29.33 -19.33
N GLN A 20 9.93 -30.31 -18.41
CA GLN A 20 9.81 -30.03 -16.97
C GLN A 20 10.96 -29.17 -16.44
N ASP A 21 12.17 -29.41 -16.94
CA ASP A 21 13.36 -28.63 -16.58
C ASP A 21 13.41 -27.26 -17.27
N ASN A 22 12.71 -27.10 -18.41
CA ASN A 22 12.70 -25.90 -19.23
C ASN A 22 11.32 -25.22 -19.29
N TYR A 23 10.56 -25.30 -18.20
CA TYR A 23 9.30 -24.57 -18.01
C TYR A 23 8.24 -24.82 -19.10
N GLY A 24 8.21 -26.04 -19.63
CA GLY A 24 7.30 -26.50 -20.66
C GLY A 24 7.90 -26.51 -22.07
N PHE A 25 9.05 -25.88 -22.32
CA PHE A 25 9.59 -25.75 -23.67
C PHE A 25 10.61 -26.83 -24.04
N VAL A 26 10.52 -27.30 -25.29
CA VAL A 26 11.52 -28.15 -25.94
C VAL A 26 12.06 -27.45 -27.19
N TYR A 27 13.29 -26.97 -27.09
CA TYR A 27 14.04 -26.31 -28.17
C TYR A 27 14.93 -27.34 -28.87
N VAL A 28 14.44 -27.98 -29.93
CA VAL A 28 15.14 -29.09 -30.60
C VAL A 28 16.52 -28.67 -31.12
N ALA A 29 16.70 -27.41 -31.51
CA ALA A 29 17.99 -26.90 -31.96
C ALA A 29 19.06 -26.95 -30.86
N ASP A 30 18.69 -26.61 -29.63
CA ASP A 30 19.61 -26.49 -28.49
C ASP A 30 19.74 -27.81 -27.73
N GLN A 31 18.64 -28.57 -27.64
CA GLN A 31 18.53 -29.79 -26.84
C GLN A 31 18.70 -31.08 -27.67
N LYS A 32 19.07 -30.98 -28.95
CA LYS A 32 19.22 -32.15 -29.84
C LYS A 32 20.03 -33.29 -29.25
N SER A 33 21.16 -32.96 -28.62
CA SER A 33 22.07 -33.96 -28.04
C SER A 33 21.46 -34.64 -26.81
N GLU A 34 20.69 -33.89 -26.04
CA GLU A 34 20.00 -34.37 -24.84
C GLU A 34 18.81 -35.26 -25.20
N ILE A 35 17.95 -34.84 -26.13
CA ILE A 35 16.85 -35.66 -26.67
C ILE A 35 17.40 -36.98 -27.23
N LYS A 36 18.48 -36.89 -28.01
CA LYS A 36 19.14 -38.06 -28.58
C LYS A 36 19.68 -38.99 -27.49
N ALA A 37 20.40 -38.44 -26.51
CA ALA A 37 20.98 -39.24 -25.44
C ALA A 37 19.90 -39.87 -24.55
N GLY A 38 18.82 -39.15 -24.23
CA GLY A 38 17.69 -39.67 -23.46
C GLY A 38 17.05 -40.86 -24.17
N TYR A 39 16.74 -40.70 -25.46
CA TYR A 39 16.14 -41.76 -26.27
C TYR A 39 17.06 -42.97 -26.43
N GLU A 40 18.35 -42.77 -26.75
CA GLU A 40 19.29 -43.87 -26.99
C GLU A 40 19.68 -44.64 -25.71
N ASN A 41 19.50 -44.03 -24.53
CA ASN A 41 19.72 -44.70 -23.25
C ASN A 41 18.46 -45.40 -22.69
N ALA A 42 17.29 -45.13 -23.27
CA ALA A 42 16.03 -45.74 -22.86
C ALA A 42 15.85 -47.14 -23.48
N ASP A 43 15.00 -47.97 -22.85
CA ASP A 43 14.66 -49.29 -23.37
C ASP A 43 13.57 -49.18 -24.44
N VAL A 44 13.99 -48.99 -25.68
CA VAL A 44 13.11 -48.93 -26.87
C VAL A 44 12.74 -50.33 -27.40
N GLY A 45 13.16 -51.40 -26.73
CA GLY A 45 12.95 -52.78 -27.17
C GLY A 45 13.64 -53.15 -28.49
N THR A 46 13.21 -54.26 -29.09
CA THR A 46 13.82 -54.80 -30.33
C THR A 46 13.08 -54.42 -31.62
N LEU A 47 11.90 -53.83 -31.48
CA LEU A 47 11.02 -53.46 -32.60
C LEU A 47 11.22 -52.02 -33.06
N ASN A 48 11.85 -51.17 -32.22
CA ASN A 48 12.09 -49.76 -32.50
C ASN A 48 13.57 -49.49 -32.74
N ALA A 49 13.87 -48.34 -33.33
CA ALA A 49 15.24 -47.91 -33.60
C ALA A 49 15.95 -47.59 -32.28
N GLY A 50 17.08 -48.25 -32.01
CA GLY A 50 17.95 -47.96 -30.86
C GLY A 50 18.86 -46.74 -31.02
N SER A 51 18.81 -46.06 -32.17
CA SER A 51 19.57 -44.84 -32.44
C SER A 51 18.68 -43.79 -33.09
N LEU A 52 18.81 -42.53 -32.66
CA LEU A 52 17.93 -41.46 -33.12
C LEU A 52 18.67 -40.53 -34.09
N ALA A 53 18.40 -40.66 -35.38
CA ALA A 53 18.91 -39.72 -36.39
C ALA A 53 18.13 -38.41 -36.34
N ALA A 54 18.78 -37.30 -36.71
CA ALA A 54 18.16 -35.97 -36.63
C ALA A 54 16.91 -35.80 -37.54
N SER A 55 16.90 -36.47 -38.70
CA SER A 55 15.74 -36.49 -39.59
C SER A 55 14.58 -37.28 -38.99
N ASP A 56 14.88 -38.39 -38.33
CA ASP A 56 13.89 -39.29 -37.76
C ASP A 56 13.27 -38.68 -36.50
N MET A 57 14.09 -38.05 -35.66
CA MET A 57 13.64 -37.22 -34.53
C MET A 57 12.65 -36.14 -34.98
N ARG A 58 13.03 -35.31 -35.97
CA ARG A 58 12.15 -34.24 -36.45
C ARG A 58 10.84 -34.75 -36.99
N LYS A 59 10.89 -35.86 -37.74
CA LYS A 59 9.70 -36.50 -38.29
C LYS A 59 8.81 -37.03 -37.17
N ALA A 60 9.37 -37.77 -36.21
CA ALA A 60 8.63 -38.33 -35.08
C ALA A 60 7.98 -37.24 -34.22
N LEU A 61 8.72 -36.18 -33.87
CA LEU A 61 8.17 -35.06 -33.09
C LEU A 61 7.03 -34.33 -33.82
N SER A 62 7.16 -34.14 -35.14
CA SER A 62 6.09 -33.53 -35.93
C SER A 62 4.86 -34.43 -36.03
N GLU A 63 5.04 -35.75 -36.17
CA GLU A 63 3.94 -36.73 -36.16
C GLU A 63 3.25 -36.77 -34.79
N MET A 64 4.02 -36.79 -33.71
CA MET A 64 3.53 -36.75 -32.33
C MET A 64 2.71 -35.49 -32.04
N SER A 65 3.17 -34.32 -32.50
CA SER A 65 2.43 -33.07 -32.27
C SER A 65 1.09 -32.97 -33.00
N GLY A 66 0.84 -33.85 -33.97
CA GLY A 66 -0.45 -33.96 -34.64
C GLY A 66 -1.38 -35.01 -34.02
N ASP A 67 -0.91 -35.74 -33.01
CA ASP A 67 -1.67 -36.78 -32.32
C ASP A 67 -2.43 -36.19 -31.11
N GLU A 68 -3.74 -36.42 -31.05
CA GLU A 68 -4.61 -35.92 -29.97
C GLU A 68 -4.35 -36.61 -28.62
N PHE A 69 -3.64 -37.74 -28.61
CA PHE A 69 -3.31 -38.50 -27.41
C PHE A 69 -1.94 -38.16 -26.83
N VAL A 70 -1.17 -37.30 -27.49
CA VAL A 70 0.17 -36.87 -27.05
C VAL A 70 0.10 -35.43 -26.57
N ASP A 71 0.51 -35.19 -25.32
CA ASP A 71 0.55 -33.87 -24.70
C ASP A 71 1.78 -33.05 -25.18
N LEU A 72 1.97 -32.94 -26.51
CA LEU A 72 3.09 -32.22 -27.13
C LEU A 72 2.57 -31.27 -28.22
N GLU A 73 2.49 -29.98 -27.93
CA GLU A 73 2.05 -28.97 -28.88
C GLU A 73 3.24 -28.43 -29.68
N GLN A 74 3.11 -28.34 -31.01
CA GLN A 74 4.11 -27.66 -31.83
C GLN A 74 3.78 -26.16 -31.95
N LEU A 75 4.63 -25.30 -31.39
CA LEU A 75 4.47 -23.84 -31.50
C LEU A 75 5.03 -23.30 -32.82
N ARG A 76 6.20 -23.80 -33.24
CA ARG A 76 6.83 -23.49 -34.53
C ARG A 76 7.82 -24.58 -34.93
N ASP A 77 8.48 -24.43 -36.09
CA ASP A 77 9.49 -25.40 -36.53
C ASP A 77 10.60 -25.57 -35.48
N GLY A 78 10.74 -26.80 -34.97
CA GLY A 78 11.74 -27.16 -33.97
C GLY A 78 11.49 -26.68 -32.54
N VAL A 79 10.31 -26.11 -32.23
CA VAL A 79 9.93 -25.69 -30.87
C VAL A 79 8.60 -26.31 -30.49
N TYR A 80 8.60 -27.03 -29.38
CA TYR A 80 7.44 -27.73 -28.85
C TYR A 80 7.17 -27.30 -27.41
N TYR A 81 5.92 -27.47 -26.97
CA TYR A 81 5.46 -27.15 -25.63
C TYR A 81 4.72 -28.35 -25.02
N VAL A 82 5.01 -28.62 -23.75
CA VAL A 82 4.33 -29.60 -22.89
C VAL A 82 3.86 -28.85 -21.66
N ASP A 83 2.55 -28.90 -21.34
CA ASP A 83 1.99 -28.15 -20.20
C ASP A 83 2.68 -28.55 -18.88
N PRO A 84 3.49 -27.66 -18.26
CA PRO A 84 4.23 -27.97 -17.06
C PRO A 84 3.37 -27.90 -15.78
N PHE A 85 2.16 -27.31 -15.84
CA PHE A 85 1.30 -27.04 -14.68
C PHE A 85 0.45 -28.24 -14.25
N GLY A 86 0.24 -29.22 -15.14
CA GLY A 86 -0.49 -30.45 -14.84
C GLY A 86 0.30 -31.47 -14.01
N VAL A 87 1.61 -31.29 -13.89
CA VAL A 87 2.51 -32.24 -13.22
C VAL A 87 2.48 -32.02 -11.70
N LYS A 88 1.91 -32.99 -10.97
CA LYS A 88 1.87 -32.95 -9.49
C LYS A 88 3.28 -32.78 -8.91
N GLY A 89 3.47 -31.70 -8.15
CA GLY A 89 4.71 -31.40 -7.45
C GLY A 89 5.70 -30.52 -8.24
N ASN A 90 5.43 -30.22 -9.51
CA ASN A 90 6.23 -29.24 -10.24
C ASN A 90 5.87 -27.82 -9.75
N MET A 91 6.74 -27.25 -8.93
CA MET A 91 6.62 -25.88 -8.42
C MET A 91 7.72 -24.96 -8.96
N ASN A 92 8.41 -25.37 -10.03
CA ASN A 92 9.56 -24.62 -10.54
C ASN A 92 9.13 -23.23 -11.03
N ILE A 93 8.07 -23.16 -11.84
CA ILE A 93 7.50 -21.88 -12.33
C ILE A 93 7.03 -21.02 -11.15
N THR A 94 6.24 -21.60 -10.24
CA THR A 94 5.75 -20.88 -9.06
C THR A 94 6.90 -20.30 -8.24
N ARG A 95 7.91 -21.11 -7.90
CA ARG A 95 9.07 -20.68 -7.11
C ARG A 95 9.87 -19.60 -7.84
N GLU A 96 10.02 -19.73 -9.15
CA GLU A 96 10.72 -18.75 -9.97
C GLU A 96 10.01 -17.40 -10.00
N LEU A 97 8.69 -17.41 -10.18
CA LEU A 97 7.88 -16.20 -10.13
C LEU A 97 7.86 -15.61 -8.71
N THR A 98 7.68 -16.41 -7.65
CA THR A 98 7.74 -15.92 -6.26
C THR A 98 9.08 -15.27 -5.95
N ASN A 99 10.20 -15.83 -6.42
CA ASN A 99 11.51 -15.23 -6.25
C ASN A 99 11.66 -13.92 -7.05
N LEU A 100 11.15 -13.89 -8.28
CA LEU A 100 11.19 -12.71 -9.13
C LEU A 100 10.38 -11.56 -8.53
N PHE A 101 9.14 -11.86 -8.10
CA PHE A 101 8.22 -10.86 -7.56
C PHE A 101 8.47 -10.52 -6.09
N GLY A 102 9.19 -11.37 -5.34
CA GLY A 102 9.65 -11.04 -3.99
C GLY A 102 10.62 -9.86 -3.95
N GLN A 103 11.17 -9.45 -5.09
CA GLN A 103 12.05 -8.28 -5.21
C GLN A 103 11.52 -7.17 -6.09
N ARG A 104 10.45 -7.40 -6.86
CA ARG A 104 9.95 -6.51 -7.91
C ARG A 104 8.43 -6.64 -8.01
N LEU A 105 7.69 -5.55 -7.94
CA LEU A 105 6.23 -5.62 -8.10
C LEU A 105 5.82 -5.79 -9.57
N VAL A 106 6.51 -5.03 -10.43
CA VAL A 106 6.23 -4.98 -11.85
C VAL A 106 7.49 -5.37 -12.61
N VAL A 107 7.34 -6.26 -13.57
CA VAL A 107 8.43 -6.71 -14.43
C VAL A 107 8.08 -6.52 -15.89
N THR A 108 9.10 -6.33 -16.72
CA THR A 108 8.90 -6.29 -18.17
C THR A 108 8.83 -7.71 -18.73
N GLY A 109 8.25 -7.85 -19.93
CA GLY A 109 8.33 -9.11 -20.67
C GLY A 109 9.77 -9.60 -20.89
N GLU A 110 10.72 -8.68 -21.10
CA GLU A 110 12.14 -9.02 -21.25
C GLU A 110 12.74 -9.61 -19.96
N THR A 111 12.31 -9.10 -18.80
CA THR A 111 12.70 -9.66 -17.49
C THR A 111 12.19 -11.10 -17.35
N LEU A 112 10.93 -11.37 -17.70
CA LEU A 112 10.38 -12.73 -17.71
C LEU A 112 11.14 -13.62 -18.70
N ARG A 113 11.34 -13.14 -19.93
CA ARG A 113 12.09 -13.85 -20.97
C ARG A 113 13.47 -14.26 -20.49
N SER A 114 14.21 -13.33 -19.89
CA SER A 114 15.56 -13.60 -19.36
C SER A 114 15.52 -14.54 -18.16
N ARG A 115 14.52 -14.43 -17.27
CA ARG A 115 14.44 -15.27 -16.07
C ARG A 115 14.16 -16.73 -16.42
N PHE A 116 13.26 -16.96 -17.37
CA PHE A 116 12.87 -18.28 -17.85
C PHE A 116 13.70 -18.78 -19.03
N SER A 117 14.72 -18.01 -19.46
CA SER A 117 15.59 -18.33 -20.60
C SER A 117 14.83 -18.63 -21.90
N LEU A 118 13.76 -17.88 -22.15
CA LEU A 118 12.88 -18.07 -23.31
C LEU A 118 13.47 -17.44 -24.57
N ALA A 119 13.17 -18.02 -25.72
CA ALA A 119 13.40 -17.34 -26.99
C ALA A 119 12.44 -16.14 -27.14
N ILE A 120 12.84 -15.15 -27.93
CA ILE A 120 12.08 -13.88 -28.10
C ILE A 120 10.65 -14.16 -28.56
N ASP A 121 10.51 -15.03 -29.55
CA ASP A 121 9.24 -15.34 -30.20
C ASP A 121 8.31 -16.23 -29.34
N ASP A 122 8.78 -16.75 -28.20
CA ASP A 122 8.00 -17.64 -27.31
C ASP A 122 7.51 -16.94 -26.03
N LEU A 123 7.97 -15.70 -25.80
CA LEU A 123 7.58 -14.92 -24.63
C LEU A 123 6.06 -14.71 -24.55
N ASP A 124 5.43 -14.32 -25.65
CA ASP A 124 4.00 -14.00 -25.69
C ASP A 124 3.16 -15.23 -25.33
N PHE A 125 3.50 -16.40 -25.91
CA PHE A 125 2.84 -17.65 -25.58
C PHE A 125 2.98 -18.00 -24.09
N PHE A 126 4.19 -17.92 -23.53
CA PHE A 126 4.41 -18.23 -22.12
C PHE A 126 3.68 -17.28 -21.18
N VAL A 127 3.67 -15.98 -21.49
CA VAL A 127 2.95 -14.97 -20.74
C VAL A 127 1.44 -15.23 -20.77
N ASP A 128 0.89 -15.57 -21.92
CA ASP A 128 -0.53 -15.89 -22.05
C ASP A 128 -0.88 -17.12 -21.21
N GLU A 129 -0.03 -18.16 -21.23
CA GLU A 129 -0.19 -19.34 -20.38
C GLU A 129 -0.20 -19.01 -18.88
N LEU A 130 0.68 -18.11 -18.44
CA LEU A 130 0.74 -17.65 -17.05
C LEU A 130 -0.46 -16.77 -16.66
N THR A 131 -0.89 -15.90 -17.57
CA THR A 131 -2.02 -14.97 -17.33
C THR A 131 -3.34 -15.74 -17.29
N ASN A 132 -3.55 -16.69 -18.21
CA ASN A 132 -4.74 -17.55 -18.26
C ASN A 132 -4.89 -18.44 -17.02
N ARG A 133 -3.80 -18.71 -16.30
CA ARG A 133 -3.74 -19.52 -15.08
C ARG A 133 -3.62 -18.68 -13.81
N ASP A 134 -3.87 -17.38 -13.90
CA ASP A 134 -3.86 -16.43 -12.78
C ASP A 134 -2.52 -16.33 -12.02
N TYR A 135 -1.40 -16.72 -12.66
CA TYR A 135 -0.07 -16.50 -12.10
C TYR A 135 0.39 -15.06 -12.27
N LEU A 136 0.03 -14.43 -13.39
CA LEU A 136 0.38 -13.05 -13.71
C LEU A 136 -0.86 -12.23 -14.06
N ARG A 137 -0.74 -10.92 -13.89
CA ARG A 137 -1.64 -9.95 -14.54
C ARG A 137 -0.82 -9.08 -15.49
N ARG A 138 -1.36 -8.84 -16.68
CA ARG A 138 -0.78 -7.94 -17.68
C ARG A 138 -1.26 -6.51 -17.44
N ILE A 139 -0.32 -5.58 -17.41
CA ILE A 139 -0.54 -4.14 -17.40
C ILE A 139 -0.11 -3.63 -18.79
N THR A 140 -1.08 -3.33 -19.64
CA THR A 140 -0.83 -2.80 -20.99
C THR A 140 -0.43 -1.34 -20.89
N ALA A 141 0.80 -1.01 -21.27
CA ALA A 141 1.33 0.36 -21.22
C ALA A 141 1.91 0.78 -22.57
N GLY A 142 1.04 1.25 -23.46
CA GLY A 142 1.42 1.73 -24.78
C GLY A 142 2.07 0.64 -25.65
N LYS A 143 3.40 0.70 -25.84
CA LYS A 143 4.17 -0.24 -26.68
C LYS A 143 4.89 -1.34 -25.89
N ARG A 144 4.84 -1.28 -24.56
CA ARG A 144 5.50 -2.26 -23.68
C ARG A 144 4.47 -2.86 -22.77
N ASP A 145 4.59 -4.17 -22.57
CA ASP A 145 3.79 -4.88 -21.58
C ASP A 145 4.59 -5.04 -20.30
N TYR A 146 3.88 -4.77 -19.21
CA TYR A 146 4.35 -4.96 -17.85
C TYR A 146 3.52 -6.05 -17.20
N TYR A 147 4.11 -6.75 -16.24
CA TYR A 147 3.49 -7.89 -15.57
C TYR A 147 3.63 -7.74 -14.07
N THR A 148 2.56 -8.04 -13.36
CA THR A 148 2.48 -8.07 -11.91
C THR A 148 1.98 -9.43 -11.43
N ILE A 149 2.07 -9.67 -10.13
CA ILE A 149 1.63 -10.90 -9.48
C ILE A 149 0.13 -11.14 -9.71
N GLY A 150 -0.22 -12.35 -10.13
CA GLY A 150 -1.60 -12.79 -10.24
C GLY A 150 -2.14 -13.38 -8.92
N PRO A 151 -3.47 -13.56 -8.80
CA PRO A 151 -4.11 -14.06 -7.58
C PRO A 151 -3.48 -15.33 -7.01
N LYS A 152 -3.09 -16.28 -7.88
CA LYS A 152 -2.53 -17.57 -7.47
C LYS A 152 -1.16 -17.46 -6.81
N LEU A 153 -0.37 -16.46 -7.21
CA LEU A 153 0.92 -16.19 -6.57
C LEU A 153 0.78 -15.31 -5.33
N LYS A 154 -0.24 -14.45 -5.26
CA LYS A 154 -0.50 -13.58 -4.09
C LYS A 154 -0.77 -14.40 -2.82
N GLU A 155 -1.37 -15.58 -2.92
CA GLU A 155 -1.56 -16.51 -1.79
C GLU A 155 -0.24 -17.10 -1.25
N HIS A 156 0.85 -17.02 -2.03
CA HIS A 156 2.16 -17.61 -1.72
C HIS A 156 3.28 -16.60 -1.54
N ALA A 157 3.05 -15.35 -1.95
CA ALA A 157 3.93 -14.23 -1.68
C ALA A 157 3.46 -13.58 -0.38
N ASP A 158 4.24 -13.71 0.69
CA ASP A 158 4.15 -12.75 1.78
C ASP A 158 4.47 -11.39 1.15
N ASP A 159 3.50 -10.46 1.12
CA ASP A 159 3.54 -9.12 0.49
C ASP A 159 4.58 -8.17 1.15
N VAL A 160 5.71 -8.69 1.63
CA VAL A 160 6.66 -8.02 2.55
C VAL A 160 7.73 -7.20 1.80
N GLY A 161 7.45 -6.79 0.57
CA GLY A 161 8.48 -6.25 -0.32
C GLY A 161 8.34 -4.77 -0.65
N LEU A 162 7.13 -4.34 -1.04
CA LEU A 162 6.95 -3.06 -1.71
C LEU A 162 6.60 -1.95 -0.72
N ASP A 163 5.62 -2.16 0.15
CA ASP A 163 5.16 -1.14 1.11
C ASP A 163 6.32 -0.61 1.93
N ALA A 164 7.08 -1.52 2.56
CA ALA A 164 8.29 -1.19 3.32
C ALA A 164 9.45 -0.61 2.49
N ARG A 165 9.39 -0.66 1.15
CA ARG A 165 10.35 0.02 0.27
C ARG A 165 9.84 1.39 -0.15
N LEU A 166 8.56 1.51 -0.49
CA LEU A 166 7.91 2.77 -0.78
C LEU A 166 7.99 3.69 0.43
N GLU A 167 7.63 3.20 1.62
CA GLU A 167 7.74 3.89 2.90
C GLU A 167 9.19 4.33 3.18
N ARG A 168 10.18 3.46 2.91
CA ARG A 168 11.59 3.78 3.17
C ARG A 168 12.18 4.84 2.23
N GLU A 169 11.76 4.84 0.98
CA GLU A 169 12.19 5.82 -0.02
C GLU A 169 11.30 7.07 -0.02
N ALA A 170 10.15 7.02 0.66
CA ALA A 170 9.32 8.18 0.89
C ALA A 170 10.06 9.21 1.76
N SER A 171 9.68 10.46 1.57
CA SER A 171 10.12 11.58 2.39
C SER A 171 8.88 12.39 2.73
N ASN A 172 8.58 12.52 4.02
CA ASN A 172 7.34 13.11 4.50
C ASN A 172 6.12 12.37 3.90
N GLY A 173 6.16 11.05 3.84
CA GLY A 173 5.11 10.19 3.26
C GLY A 173 4.87 10.35 1.75
N LYS A 174 5.68 11.14 1.04
CA LYS A 174 5.62 11.27 -0.43
C LYS A 174 6.83 10.66 -1.10
N ILE A 175 6.64 10.17 -2.32
CA ILE A 175 7.71 9.69 -3.19
C ILE A 175 7.67 10.44 -4.53
N ALA A 176 8.83 10.92 -4.98
CA ALA A 176 8.97 11.57 -6.27
C ALA A 176 8.93 10.54 -7.41
N HIS A 177 8.58 10.98 -8.61
CA HIS A 177 8.43 10.08 -9.77
C HIS A 177 9.68 9.26 -10.08
N SER A 178 10.87 9.85 -10.04
CA SER A 178 12.13 9.13 -10.29
C SER A 178 12.44 8.07 -9.23
N ASP A 179 12.07 8.35 -7.98
CA ASP A 179 12.33 7.44 -6.86
C ASP A 179 11.34 6.29 -6.88
N LEU A 180 10.08 6.56 -7.27
CA LEU A 180 9.10 5.52 -7.55
C LEU A 180 9.58 4.59 -8.67
N GLU A 181 10.09 5.12 -9.79
CA GLU A 181 10.68 4.32 -10.88
C GLU A 181 11.83 3.43 -10.38
N SER A 182 12.64 3.95 -9.46
CA SER A 182 13.74 3.20 -8.82
C SER A 182 13.21 2.06 -7.95
N VAL A 183 12.16 2.30 -7.16
CA VAL A 183 11.55 1.29 -6.28
C VAL A 183 10.91 0.15 -7.09
N ILE A 184 10.21 0.47 -8.17
CA ILE A 184 9.51 -0.52 -9.00
C ILE A 184 10.39 -1.12 -10.11
N ASP A 185 11.61 -0.60 -10.31
CA ASP A 185 12.59 -1.01 -11.32
C ASP A 185 12.04 -1.00 -12.77
N VAL A 186 11.04 -0.14 -13.02
CA VAL A 186 10.42 0.07 -14.33
C VAL A 186 9.97 1.52 -14.49
N ASN A 187 9.78 1.95 -15.74
CA ASN A 187 9.22 3.27 -16.00
C ASN A 187 7.79 3.38 -15.43
N ALA A 188 7.52 4.47 -14.71
CA ALA A 188 6.27 4.76 -14.03
C ALA A 188 5.26 5.38 -15.03
N THR A 189 4.94 4.62 -16.08
CA THR A 189 3.95 5.03 -17.07
C THR A 189 2.57 5.20 -16.43
N SER A 190 1.68 5.98 -17.05
CA SER A 190 0.33 6.24 -16.51
C SER A 190 -0.47 4.97 -16.20
N ASP A 191 -0.25 3.87 -16.93
CA ASP A 191 -0.93 2.59 -16.68
C ASP A 191 -0.35 1.85 -15.46
N VAL A 192 0.96 1.98 -15.22
CA VAL A 192 1.63 1.46 -14.01
C VAL A 192 1.21 2.26 -12.79
N ILE A 193 1.20 3.60 -12.86
CA ILE A 193 0.70 4.46 -11.78
C ILE A 193 -0.74 4.13 -11.42
N ARG A 194 -1.63 4.03 -12.42
CA ARG A 194 -3.04 3.67 -12.20
C ARG A 194 -3.20 2.30 -11.55
N TYR A 195 -2.30 1.36 -11.84
CA TYR A 195 -2.30 0.07 -11.18
C TYR A 195 -1.90 0.20 -9.70
N LEU A 196 -0.81 0.91 -9.40
CA LEU A 196 -0.33 1.12 -8.03
C LEU A 196 -1.39 1.84 -7.18
N ASP A 197 -2.04 2.85 -7.74
CA ASP A 197 -3.14 3.60 -7.10
C ASP A 197 -4.38 2.73 -6.86
N ARG A 198 -4.75 1.88 -7.83
CA ARG A 198 -5.89 0.96 -7.63
C ARG A 198 -5.64 -0.08 -6.54
N GLU A 199 -4.40 -0.56 -6.41
CA GLU A 199 -4.06 -1.61 -5.45
C GLU A 199 -3.72 -1.05 -4.06
N GLY A 200 -3.78 0.28 -3.86
CA GLY A 200 -3.63 0.92 -2.56
C GLY A 200 -2.18 1.17 -2.15
N TYR A 201 -1.24 1.22 -3.09
CA TYR A 201 0.17 1.46 -2.78
C TYR A 201 0.51 2.95 -2.68
N ILE A 202 -0.08 3.74 -3.57
CA ILE A 202 0.18 5.17 -3.70
C ILE A 202 -1.08 5.92 -4.10
N VAL A 203 -1.10 7.24 -3.91
CA VAL A 203 -2.12 8.12 -4.47
C VAL A 203 -1.44 9.19 -5.33
N ASP A 204 -1.91 9.36 -6.57
CA ASP A 204 -1.35 10.33 -7.52
C ASP A 204 -1.72 11.77 -7.14
N LEU A 205 -0.69 12.59 -6.89
CA LEU A 205 -0.80 14.02 -6.58
C LEU A 205 -0.32 14.90 -7.73
N ASP A 206 -0.54 14.46 -8.99
CA ASP A 206 -0.18 15.19 -10.21
C ASP A 206 1.34 15.43 -10.34
N GLY A 207 2.13 14.35 -10.20
CA GLY A 207 3.59 14.35 -10.42
C GLY A 207 4.43 14.04 -9.18
N GLU A 208 3.80 14.02 -8.01
CA GLU A 208 4.28 13.38 -6.78
C GLU A 208 3.27 12.33 -6.34
N TYR A 209 3.71 11.37 -5.51
CA TYR A 209 2.85 10.27 -5.07
C TYR A 209 2.85 10.19 -3.55
N LEU A 210 1.66 10.22 -2.95
CA LEU A 210 1.51 9.91 -1.53
C LEU A 210 1.60 8.39 -1.35
N VAL A 211 2.41 7.90 -0.42
CA VAL A 211 2.49 6.47 -0.10
C VAL A 211 1.45 6.17 0.98
N GLU A 212 0.53 5.23 0.74
CA GLU A 212 -0.59 4.97 1.67
C GLU A 212 -0.12 4.48 3.04
N GLU A 213 0.89 3.61 3.07
CA GLU A 213 1.48 3.11 4.31
C GLU A 213 2.33 4.14 5.07
N ALA A 214 2.52 5.34 4.51
CA ALA A 214 3.25 6.46 5.12
C ALA A 214 2.35 7.70 5.32
N ILE A 215 1.03 7.50 5.41
CA ILE A 215 0.08 8.60 5.67
C ILE A 215 0.32 9.23 7.05
N ASP A 216 0.76 8.45 8.04
CA ASP A 216 1.15 8.95 9.35
C ASP A 216 2.35 9.91 9.27
N GLU A 217 3.41 9.55 8.55
CA GLU A 217 4.56 10.44 8.30
C GLU A 217 4.13 11.71 7.54
N TYR A 218 3.25 11.58 6.54
CA TYR A 218 2.73 12.75 5.84
C TYR A 218 1.86 13.63 6.74
N ALA A 219 1.06 13.03 7.61
CA ALA A 219 0.23 13.73 8.56
C ALA A 219 1.07 14.51 9.59
N GLU A 220 2.19 13.94 10.04
CA GLU A 220 3.17 14.64 10.88
C GLU A 220 3.76 15.86 10.18
N PHE A 221 4.14 15.71 8.91
CA PHE A 221 4.60 16.82 8.08
C PHE A 221 3.53 17.91 7.92
N LEU A 222 2.30 17.52 7.61
CA LEU A 222 1.19 18.49 7.50
C LEU A 222 0.94 19.22 8.82
N ALA A 223 0.97 18.48 9.94
CA ALA A 223 0.79 19.05 11.27
C ALA A 223 1.89 20.08 11.58
N ASP A 224 3.16 19.77 11.29
CA ASP A 224 4.29 20.70 11.45
C ASP A 224 4.09 21.99 10.66
N GLU A 225 3.62 21.87 9.41
CA GLU A 225 3.40 23.01 8.53
C GLU A 225 2.25 23.89 9.02
N ILE A 226 1.15 23.32 9.52
CA ILE A 226 -0.05 24.08 9.89
C ILE A 226 -0.15 24.42 11.39
N GLU A 227 0.75 23.91 12.22
CA GLU A 227 0.72 24.04 13.69
C GLU A 227 0.51 25.48 14.14
N GLU A 228 1.31 26.42 13.61
CA GLU A 228 1.24 27.84 13.96
C GLU A 228 -0.15 28.43 13.61
N THR A 229 -0.66 28.14 12.41
CA THR A 229 -1.96 28.64 11.96
C THR A 229 -3.10 28.11 12.84
N VAL A 230 -3.06 26.82 13.18
CA VAL A 230 -4.06 26.21 14.08
C VAL A 230 -3.94 26.79 15.49
N GLY A 231 -2.72 26.97 15.99
CA GLY A 231 -2.45 27.57 17.29
C GLY A 231 -3.00 29.00 17.41
N GLU A 232 -2.78 29.84 16.40
CA GLU A 232 -3.32 31.21 16.35
C GLU A 232 -4.86 31.25 16.40
N GLU A 233 -5.54 30.29 15.74
CA GLU A 233 -7.01 30.18 15.79
C GLU A 233 -7.51 29.83 17.20
N PHE A 234 -6.78 28.98 17.93
CA PHE A 234 -7.06 28.72 19.34
C PHE A 234 -6.82 29.97 20.19
N GLU A 235 -5.72 30.70 20.01
CA GLU A 235 -5.46 31.96 20.74
C GLU A 235 -6.58 32.99 20.52
N GLY A 236 -7.01 33.16 19.26
CA GLY A 236 -8.11 34.04 18.89
C GLY A 236 -9.48 33.62 19.48
N SER A 237 -9.60 32.35 19.84
CA SER A 237 -10.84 31.73 20.36
C SER A 237 -10.78 31.44 21.86
N HIS A 238 -9.90 32.12 22.60
CA HIS A 238 -9.73 31.92 24.05
C HIS A 238 -9.35 30.49 24.44
N HIS A 239 -8.54 29.86 23.60
CA HIS A 239 -7.98 28.52 23.77
C HIS A 239 -9.03 27.40 23.84
N ALA A 240 -10.24 27.65 23.33
CA ALA A 240 -11.32 26.66 23.25
C ALA A 240 -12.07 26.78 21.92
N LEU A 241 -12.25 25.66 21.24
CA LEU A 241 -13.02 25.55 19.99
C LEU A 241 -14.00 24.40 20.08
N ARG A 242 -15.12 24.46 19.35
CA ARG A 242 -15.92 23.24 19.15
C ARG A 242 -15.11 22.24 18.33
N VAL A 243 -15.34 20.94 18.56
CA VAL A 243 -14.70 19.87 17.77
C VAL A 243 -14.86 20.13 16.28
N GLY A 244 -16.09 20.37 15.80
CA GLY A 244 -16.32 20.65 14.38
C GLY A 244 -15.67 21.93 13.85
N GLU A 245 -15.42 22.93 14.70
CA GLU A 245 -14.66 24.13 14.31
C GLU A 245 -13.17 23.82 14.20
N PHE A 246 -12.61 23.05 15.14
CA PHE A 246 -11.24 22.56 15.05
C PHE A 246 -11.01 21.72 13.78
N GLU A 247 -11.93 20.80 13.46
CA GLU A 247 -11.87 20.01 12.24
C GLU A 247 -11.83 20.90 10.99
N GLN A 248 -12.66 21.95 10.97
CA GLN A 248 -12.73 22.88 9.85
C GLN A 248 -11.49 23.78 9.76
N VAL A 249 -10.93 24.21 10.89
CA VAL A 249 -9.69 24.99 10.95
C VAL A 249 -8.54 24.18 10.35
N VAL A 250 -8.41 22.91 10.72
CA VAL A 250 -7.37 22.01 10.21
C VAL A 250 -7.53 21.80 8.70
N GLU A 251 -8.75 21.49 8.23
CA GLU A 251 -9.02 21.32 6.80
C GLU A 251 -8.68 22.58 6.01
N ASN A 252 -9.12 23.75 6.47
CA ASN A 252 -8.84 25.02 5.82
C ASN A 252 -7.34 25.36 5.82
N ALA A 253 -6.63 25.06 6.90
CA ALA A 253 -5.20 25.33 7.01
C ALA A 253 -4.41 24.47 6.00
N ILE A 254 -4.78 23.19 5.83
CA ILE A 254 -4.21 22.31 4.81
C ILE A 254 -4.54 22.84 3.40
N ASP A 255 -5.82 23.05 3.09
CA ASP A 255 -6.27 23.50 1.75
C ASP A 255 -5.68 24.86 1.35
N SER A 256 -5.31 25.70 2.31
CA SER A 256 -4.67 26.99 2.04
C SER A 256 -3.24 26.87 1.48
N ARG A 257 -2.58 25.73 1.71
CA ARG A 257 -1.17 25.49 1.37
C ARG A 257 -0.96 24.31 0.42
N PHE A 258 -1.86 23.32 0.45
CA PHE A 258 -1.73 22.05 -0.25
C PHE A 258 -3.04 21.68 -0.95
N ASP A 259 -2.96 21.26 -2.21
CA ASP A 259 -4.13 20.75 -2.95
C ASP A 259 -4.43 19.26 -2.65
N VAL A 260 -3.72 18.67 -1.68
CA VAL A 260 -3.68 17.21 -1.44
C VAL A 260 -5.05 16.63 -1.10
N LEU A 261 -5.89 17.33 -0.33
CA LEU A 261 -7.21 16.80 0.06
C LEU A 261 -8.16 16.70 -1.14
N SER A 262 -7.91 17.50 -2.19
CA SER A 262 -8.70 17.50 -3.42
C SER A 262 -8.28 16.39 -4.39
N ALA A 263 -6.98 16.07 -4.42
CA ALA A 263 -6.38 15.02 -5.21
C ALA A 263 -6.57 13.64 -4.57
N ALA A 264 -6.25 13.51 -3.27
CA ALA A 264 -6.25 12.25 -2.53
C ALA A 264 -7.61 11.93 -1.88
N ARG A 265 -8.68 11.91 -2.68
CA ARG A 265 -10.05 11.77 -2.15
C ARG A 265 -10.33 10.45 -1.44
N SER A 266 -9.66 9.37 -1.85
CA SER A 266 -9.77 8.04 -1.25
C SER A 266 -9.30 8.04 0.21
N VAL A 267 -8.16 8.69 0.47
CA VAL A 267 -7.47 8.70 1.76
C VAL A 267 -7.62 10.01 2.55
N ARG A 268 -8.34 11.00 2.00
CA ARG A 268 -8.63 12.28 2.66
C ARG A 268 -9.08 12.14 4.13
N PRO A 269 -10.03 11.26 4.48
CA PRO A 269 -10.46 11.10 5.88
C PRO A 269 -9.33 10.66 6.81
N GLU A 270 -8.40 9.86 6.29
CA GLU A 270 -7.25 9.34 7.03
C GLU A 270 -6.21 10.42 7.25
N ILE A 271 -5.85 11.17 6.21
CA ILE A 271 -4.95 12.34 6.31
C ILE A 271 -5.47 13.31 7.39
N LEU A 272 -6.75 13.71 7.31
CA LEU A 272 -7.34 14.64 8.28
C LEU A 272 -7.35 14.08 9.70
N ARG A 273 -7.63 12.79 9.84
CA ARG A 273 -7.66 12.13 11.15
C ARG A 273 -6.27 12.10 11.78
N GLU A 274 -5.26 11.63 11.06
CA GLU A 274 -3.89 11.54 11.55
C GLU A 274 -3.30 12.93 11.82
N THR A 275 -3.49 13.90 10.92
CA THR A 275 -2.98 15.27 11.15
C THR A 275 -3.58 15.91 12.40
N ARG A 276 -4.88 15.70 12.66
CA ARG A 276 -5.51 16.15 13.91
C ARG A 276 -4.92 15.45 15.13
N SER A 277 -4.75 14.14 15.06
CA SER A 277 -4.14 13.38 16.17
C SER A 277 -2.75 13.92 16.51
N THR A 278 -1.92 14.19 15.49
CA THR A 278 -0.60 14.79 15.70
C THR A 278 -0.70 16.20 16.28
N LEU A 279 -1.63 17.04 15.80
CA LEU A 279 -1.82 18.39 16.33
C LEU A 279 -2.30 18.40 17.78
N VAL A 280 -3.15 17.43 18.17
CA VAL A 280 -3.60 17.25 19.55
C VAL A 280 -2.40 17.06 20.47
N ASP A 281 -1.49 16.16 20.10
CA ASP A 281 -0.29 15.91 20.89
C ASP A 281 0.67 17.11 20.89
N ARG A 282 0.89 17.75 19.73
CA ARG A 282 1.87 18.84 19.58
C ARG A 282 1.45 20.15 20.26
N LEU A 283 0.16 20.50 20.15
CA LEU A 283 -0.39 21.72 20.76
C LEU A 283 -0.81 21.51 22.22
N GLY A 284 -0.76 20.27 22.74
CA GLY A 284 -1.24 19.96 24.09
C GLY A 284 -2.74 20.19 24.22
N LEU A 285 -3.51 19.62 23.28
CA LEU A 285 -4.96 19.76 23.25
C LEU A 285 -5.63 18.66 24.09
N ALA A 286 -6.66 19.04 24.84
CA ALA A 286 -7.59 18.10 25.45
C ALA A 286 -8.86 18.02 24.59
N GLU A 287 -9.12 16.84 24.02
CA GLU A 287 -10.35 16.58 23.26
C GLU A 287 -11.49 16.12 24.17
N GLY A 288 -12.48 16.99 24.33
CA GLY A 288 -13.78 16.65 24.92
C GLY A 288 -14.79 16.19 23.86
N PRO A 289 -16.00 15.79 24.27
CA PRO A 289 -17.04 15.30 23.35
C PRO A 289 -17.57 16.38 22.38
N GLU A 290 -17.53 17.66 22.78
CA GLU A 290 -18.00 18.78 21.96
C GLU A 290 -16.99 19.92 21.81
N ILE A 291 -16.03 20.04 22.73
CA ILE A 291 -15.05 21.14 22.83
C ILE A 291 -13.64 20.56 22.88
N VAL A 292 -12.71 21.21 22.19
CA VAL A 292 -11.27 20.99 22.27
C VAL A 292 -10.63 22.21 22.92
N THR A 293 -9.72 22.01 23.86
CA THR A 293 -9.04 23.11 24.56
C THR A 293 -7.53 22.95 24.52
N VAL A 294 -6.79 24.05 24.45
CA VAL A 294 -5.33 24.03 24.71
C VAL A 294 -5.13 23.99 26.22
N GLU A 295 -4.65 22.87 26.78
CA GLU A 295 -4.71 22.61 28.24
C GLU A 295 -4.11 23.75 29.08
N GLU A 296 -2.80 24.01 28.97
CA GLU A 296 -2.15 24.99 29.86
C GLU A 296 -2.68 26.44 29.70
N PRO A 297 -2.88 26.98 28.48
CA PRO A 297 -3.45 28.32 28.32
C PRO A 297 -4.91 28.41 28.79
N PHE A 298 -5.71 27.37 28.56
CA PHE A 298 -7.09 27.33 29.01
C PHE A 298 -7.18 27.29 30.55
N ASP A 299 -6.40 26.45 31.20
CA ASP A 299 -6.35 26.36 32.66
C ASP A 299 -5.93 27.69 33.30
N ARG A 300 -4.96 28.39 32.71
CA ARG A 300 -4.56 29.74 33.15
C ARG A 300 -5.70 30.74 33.01
N LEU A 301 -6.41 30.72 31.88
CA LEU A 301 -7.58 31.59 31.68
C LEU A 301 -8.65 31.31 32.75
N VAL A 302 -8.95 30.05 33.01
CA VAL A 302 -9.93 29.61 34.00
C VAL A 302 -9.53 30.08 35.41
N ASP A 303 -8.28 29.87 35.81
CA ASP A 303 -7.73 30.28 37.11
C ASP A 303 -7.75 31.81 37.31
N GLU A 304 -7.34 32.57 36.29
CA GLU A 304 -7.39 34.04 36.32
C GLU A 304 -8.82 34.57 36.49
N ARG A 305 -9.80 33.94 35.82
CA ARG A 305 -11.21 34.32 35.92
C ARG A 305 -11.79 33.98 37.28
N ALA A 306 -11.51 32.77 37.79
CA ALA A 306 -11.92 32.36 39.13
C ALA A 306 -11.40 33.34 40.20
N ARG A 307 -10.09 33.66 40.20
CA ARG A 307 -9.51 34.62 41.15
C ARG A 307 -10.08 36.03 41.00
N ARG A 308 -10.38 36.47 39.78
CA ARG A 308 -11.01 37.79 39.55
C ARG A 308 -12.39 37.85 40.18
N ILE A 309 -13.23 36.84 39.96
CA ILE A 309 -14.57 36.75 40.56
C ILE A 309 -14.47 36.75 42.08
N LEU A 310 -13.50 36.03 42.66
CA LEU A 310 -13.28 36.02 44.11
C LEU A 310 -12.96 37.43 44.64
N GLY A 311 -12.05 38.15 43.96
CA GLY A 311 -11.73 39.53 44.28
C GLY A 311 -12.95 40.46 44.22
N GLU A 312 -13.81 40.31 43.22
CA GLU A 312 -15.05 41.09 43.08
C GLU A 312 -16.06 40.78 44.18
N VAL A 313 -16.25 39.50 44.53
CA VAL A 313 -17.15 39.06 45.59
C VAL A 313 -16.66 39.57 46.95
N LYS A 314 -15.37 39.47 47.26
CA LYS A 314 -14.78 40.02 48.49
C LYS A 314 -14.83 41.55 48.53
N GLY A 315 -14.83 42.22 47.38
CA GLY A 315 -15.02 43.68 47.30
C GLY A 315 -16.46 44.14 47.56
N LYS A 316 -17.45 43.27 47.30
CA LYS A 316 -18.88 43.57 47.48
C LYS A 316 -19.42 43.16 48.86
N TYR A 317 -18.82 42.17 49.51
CA TYR A 317 -19.31 41.59 50.76
C TYR A 317 -18.22 41.44 51.82
N ASP A 318 -18.52 41.84 53.06
CA ASP A 318 -17.53 41.92 54.14
C ASP A 318 -17.42 40.66 55.03
N VAL A 319 -18.40 39.74 54.98
CA VAL A 319 -18.46 38.57 55.88
C VAL A 319 -19.00 37.34 55.15
N PHE A 320 -18.32 36.21 55.32
CA PHE A 320 -18.68 34.89 54.78
C PHE A 320 -18.62 33.85 55.89
N ALA A 321 -19.66 33.01 56.02
CA ALA A 321 -19.78 31.99 57.06
C ALA A 321 -19.31 30.59 56.61
N SER A 322 -19.25 30.33 55.31
CA SER A 322 -18.80 29.06 54.72
C SER A 322 -18.31 29.22 53.28
N PRO A 323 -17.54 28.25 52.74
CA PRO A 323 -17.15 28.24 51.33
C PRO A 323 -18.35 28.32 50.37
N SER A 324 -19.47 27.65 50.68
CA SER A 324 -20.66 27.66 49.84
C SER A 324 -21.28 29.05 49.67
N GLU A 325 -21.17 29.94 50.67
CA GLU A 325 -21.64 31.32 50.56
C GLU A 325 -20.83 32.14 49.55
N PHE A 326 -19.58 31.76 49.25
CA PHE A 326 -18.80 32.40 48.19
C PHE A 326 -19.33 32.03 46.80
N THR A 327 -19.75 30.79 46.59
CA THR A 327 -20.31 30.33 45.32
C THR A 327 -21.69 30.94 45.07
N GLU A 328 -22.58 30.92 46.07
CA GLU A 328 -23.92 31.54 45.97
C GLU A 328 -23.85 33.04 45.64
N ARG A 329 -22.87 33.76 46.20
CA ARG A 329 -22.70 35.20 45.96
C ARG A 329 -21.97 35.53 44.66
N ALA A 330 -21.41 34.52 43.98
CA ALA A 330 -20.73 34.62 42.70
C ALA A 330 -21.64 34.27 41.50
N GLU A 331 -22.86 33.77 41.73
CA GLU A 331 -23.79 33.32 40.67
C GLU A 331 -24.00 34.37 39.57
N GLU A 332 -24.21 35.63 39.94
CA GLU A 332 -24.38 36.74 38.98
C GLU A 332 -23.14 36.89 38.07
N GLN A 333 -21.94 36.80 38.64
CA GLN A 333 -20.69 36.91 37.90
C GLN A 333 -20.44 35.70 36.99
N PHE A 334 -20.86 34.50 37.39
CA PHE A 334 -20.78 33.31 36.53
C PHE A 334 -21.76 33.42 35.36
N ASP A 335 -22.99 33.87 35.58
CA ASP A 335 -23.99 34.05 34.53
C ASP A 335 -23.56 35.11 33.49
N GLU A 336 -22.89 36.17 33.94
CA GLU A 336 -22.33 37.21 33.09
C GLU A 336 -21.03 36.80 32.36
N LEU A 337 -20.43 35.66 32.73
CA LEU A 337 -19.20 35.18 32.10
C LEU A 337 -19.45 34.81 30.65
N ARG A 338 -18.86 35.61 29.75
CA ARG A 338 -18.82 35.38 28.31
C ARG A 338 -17.42 35.68 27.80
N VAL A 339 -16.78 34.67 27.22
CA VAL A 339 -15.46 34.80 26.60
C VAL A 339 -15.57 34.68 25.08
N ALA A 340 -16.40 33.76 24.58
CA ALA A 340 -16.59 33.55 23.16
C ALA A 340 -17.93 34.12 22.66
N ARG A 341 -18.09 34.16 21.34
CA ARG A 341 -19.41 34.38 20.71
C ARG A 341 -20.28 33.12 20.74
N ASP A 342 -19.66 31.97 20.95
CA ASP A 342 -20.31 30.68 20.94
C ASP A 342 -20.85 30.31 22.33
N ASP A 343 -22.15 30.01 22.41
CA ASP A 343 -22.81 29.72 23.68
C ASP A 343 -22.33 28.42 24.35
N ARG A 344 -21.93 27.40 23.56
CA ARG A 344 -21.42 26.13 24.10
C ARG A 344 -20.01 26.27 24.65
N VAL A 345 -19.15 27.02 23.97
CA VAL A 345 -17.82 27.36 24.48
C VAL A 345 -17.95 28.16 25.79
N ASN A 346 -18.88 29.13 25.84
CA ASN A 346 -19.15 29.89 27.06
C ASN A 346 -19.69 29.03 28.21
N GLU A 347 -20.57 28.07 27.92
CA GLU A 347 -21.07 27.10 28.90
C GLU A 347 -19.93 26.27 29.48
N HIS A 348 -19.09 25.70 28.62
CA HIS A 348 -17.92 24.92 29.04
C HIS A 348 -16.93 25.73 29.88
N VAL A 349 -16.61 26.96 29.45
CA VAL A 349 -15.72 27.86 30.22
C VAL A 349 -16.34 28.22 31.57
N ARG A 350 -17.66 28.44 31.63
CA ARG A 350 -18.36 28.76 32.88
C ARG A 350 -18.28 27.59 33.85
N GLU A 351 -18.57 26.37 33.39
CA GLU A 351 -18.45 25.16 34.21
C GLU A 351 -17.03 25.01 34.78
N ALA A 352 -16.01 25.13 33.92
CA ALA A 352 -14.61 25.06 34.35
C ALA A 352 -14.24 26.15 35.36
N VAL A 353 -14.72 27.39 35.17
CA VAL A 353 -14.48 28.50 36.12
C VAL A 353 -15.18 28.29 37.44
N ILE A 354 -16.40 27.75 37.47
CA ILE A 354 -17.11 27.42 38.71
C ILE A 354 -16.33 26.37 39.49
N ASP A 355 -15.96 25.26 38.85
CA ASP A 355 -15.21 24.18 39.49
C ASP A 355 -13.86 24.67 40.04
N ARG A 356 -13.16 25.51 39.25
CA ARG A 356 -11.89 26.10 39.68
C ARG A 356 -12.10 27.09 40.82
N TYR A 357 -13.15 27.91 40.79
CA TYR A 357 -13.47 28.89 41.82
C TYR A 357 -13.68 28.24 43.18
N GLU A 358 -14.39 27.12 43.25
CA GLU A 358 -14.56 26.38 44.50
C GLU A 358 -13.22 25.94 45.09
N THR A 359 -12.31 25.48 44.23
CA THR A 359 -10.93 25.13 44.64
C THR A 359 -10.16 26.35 45.14
N VAL A 360 -10.22 27.47 44.42
CA VAL A 360 -9.53 28.72 44.83
C VAL A 360 -10.06 29.24 46.17
N VAL A 361 -11.38 29.23 46.39
CA VAL A 361 -11.98 29.64 47.67
C VAL A 361 -11.48 28.74 48.80
N ALA A 362 -11.45 27.41 48.57
CA ALA A 362 -10.98 26.46 49.56
C ALA A 362 -9.49 26.66 49.90
N ASP A 363 -8.65 26.95 48.90
CA ASP A 363 -7.20 27.11 49.10
C ASP A 363 -6.79 28.48 49.68
N GLU A 364 -7.49 29.56 49.32
CA GLU A 364 -7.10 30.93 49.67
C GLU A 364 -7.83 31.46 50.92
N GLU A 365 -9.04 30.96 51.25
CA GLU A 365 -9.86 31.48 52.35
C GLU A 365 -10.08 30.50 53.51
N PHE A 366 -9.77 29.20 53.32
CA PHE A 366 -9.99 28.14 54.32
C PHE A 366 -8.78 27.22 54.46
#